data_AF-A0A2V5ZSJ2-F1
#
_entry.id   AF-A0A2V5ZSJ2-F1
#
_cell.length_a   1.000
_cell.length_b   1.000
_cell.length_c   1.000
_cell.angle_alpha   90.00
_cell.angle_beta   90.00
_cell.angle_gamma   90.00
#
_symmetry.space_group_name_H-M   'P 1'
#
loop_
_entity.id
_entity.type
_entity.pdbx_description
1 polymer ?
#
loop_
_entity_poly.entity_id
_entity_poly.type
_entity_poly.pdbx_seq_one_letter_code
_entity_poly.pdbx_strand_id
1 'polypeptide(L)'
;PLMEIVTQPEINSPEEAFAFLTSLKQILIYGGVSDADMEKGQLRCDCNVSVRPETQVELGAKIEIKNMNSISGVRRALAFEIQRQTEALERGEKLQQETRGWDDAAGETFLMRTKESAHDYRYFPDPDLVPVKTDVLLPEARERMPEMPKQKRARFVEQYQITAYDAGVLADDVELARYFESAAKNSKKPKNVANWILNDLQSALSTSGKTINDCPIPPEALDELVGLIDSGKMSGKQGKDVFTEMFSSGKGAATIVKEKGIEQVSDTGAIEKFCDEVIAANPKPAADFKAGNAASLNFLKGHVMKLSKGKANPQLAGEILERKLKS
;
A
#
# COMPACT_ATOMS: atom_id res chain seq x y z
N PRO A 1 -12.61 19.49 19.97
CA PRO A 1 -12.86 20.42 18.84
C PRO A 1 -13.50 19.66 17.68
N LEU A 2 -14.43 20.27 16.95
CA LEU A 2 -15.01 19.70 15.73
C LEU A 2 -14.79 20.66 14.56
N MET A 3 -14.61 20.10 13.37
CA MET A 3 -14.51 20.84 12.11
C MET A 3 -15.51 20.21 11.14
N GLU A 4 -16.42 21.03 10.62
CA GLU A 4 -17.39 20.61 9.62
C GLU A 4 -16.87 20.96 8.22
N ILE A 5 -16.84 19.96 7.33
CA ILE A 5 -16.44 20.13 5.93
C ILE A 5 -17.67 19.79 5.08
N VAL A 6 -18.23 20.81 4.43
CA VAL A 6 -19.35 20.65 3.50
C VAL A 6 -18.81 20.77 2.07
N THR A 7 -18.97 19.71 1.28
CA THR A 7 -18.56 19.70 -0.12
C THR A 7 -19.64 20.29 -1.02
N GLN A 8 -19.23 20.77 -2.19
CA GLN A 8 -20.16 20.97 -3.30
C GLN A 8 -20.69 19.62 -3.82
N PRO A 9 -21.86 19.57 -4.50
CA PRO A 9 -22.45 18.34 -5.01
C PRO A 9 -21.78 17.89 -6.33
N GLU A 10 -20.47 17.62 -6.28
CA GLU A 10 -19.65 17.25 -7.45
C GLU A 10 -19.31 15.75 -7.51
N ILE A 11 -19.73 14.98 -6.51
CA ILE A 11 -19.51 13.54 -6.41
C ILE A 11 -20.65 12.82 -7.13
N ASN A 12 -20.32 12.08 -8.19
CA ASN A 12 -21.29 11.48 -9.11
C ASN A 12 -21.49 9.97 -8.94
N SER A 13 -20.64 9.31 -8.14
CA SER A 13 -20.77 7.87 -7.90
C SER A 13 -20.41 7.47 -6.46
N PRO A 14 -20.90 6.30 -5.98
CA PRO A 14 -20.46 5.73 -4.71
C PRO A 14 -18.94 5.52 -4.62
N GLU A 15 -18.28 5.21 -5.73
CA GLU A 15 -16.83 5.03 -5.82
C GLU A 15 -16.08 6.35 -5.67
N GLU A 16 -16.58 7.43 -6.27
CA GLU A 16 -16.04 8.77 -6.06
C GLU A 16 -16.19 9.21 -4.60
N ALA A 17 -17.33 8.93 -3.96
CA ALA A 17 -17.54 9.21 -2.54
C ALA A 17 -16.53 8.45 -1.66
N PHE A 18 -16.31 7.17 -1.97
CA PHE A 18 -15.32 6.33 -1.29
C PHE A 18 -13.91 6.89 -1.45
N ALA A 19 -13.51 7.26 -2.68
CA ALA A 19 -12.21 7.82 -2.98
C ALA A 19 -11.99 9.19 -2.31
N PHE A 20 -13.02 10.04 -2.29
CA PHE A 20 -13.01 11.33 -1.62
C PHE A 20 -12.80 11.17 -0.11
N LEU A 21 -13.62 10.36 0.56
CA LEU A 21 -13.52 10.14 2.00
C LEU A 21 -12.19 9.50 2.39
N THR A 22 -11.70 8.57 1.59
CA THR A 22 -10.38 7.95 1.79
C THR A 22 -9.26 8.99 1.69
N SER A 23 -9.31 9.85 0.66
CA SER A 23 -8.33 10.91 0.48
C SER A 23 -8.38 11.96 1.59
N LEU A 24 -9.59 12.35 2.02
CA LEU A 24 -9.79 13.29 3.12
C LEU A 24 -9.23 12.72 4.43
N LYS A 25 -9.53 11.46 4.74
CA LYS A 25 -8.97 10.74 5.89
C LYS A 25 -7.45 10.78 5.86
N GLN A 26 -6.84 10.46 4.72
CA GLN A 26 -5.37 10.51 4.56
C GLN A 26 -4.80 11.91 4.80
N ILE A 27 -5.43 12.96 4.26
CA ILE A 27 -5.00 14.35 4.47
C ILE A 27 -5.04 14.73 5.96
N LEU A 28 -6.11 14.37 6.67
CA LEU A 28 -6.26 14.68 8.09
C LEU A 28 -5.21 13.98 8.96
N ILE A 29 -4.91 12.71 8.66
CA ILE A 29 -3.91 11.92 9.37
C ILE A 29 -2.50 12.46 9.08
N TYR A 30 -2.16 12.69 7.80
CA TYR A 30 -0.86 13.25 7.42
C TYR A 30 -0.65 14.65 7.99
N GLY A 31 -1.70 15.47 8.03
CA GLY A 31 -1.67 16.80 8.63
C GLY A 31 -1.54 16.80 10.15
N GLY A 32 -1.65 15.65 10.82
CA GLY A 32 -1.66 15.56 12.29
C GLY A 32 -2.86 16.26 12.93
N VAL A 33 -3.95 16.45 12.19
CA VAL A 33 -5.15 17.18 12.65
C VAL A 33 -6.11 16.25 13.39
N SER A 34 -6.22 15.00 12.94
CA SER A 34 -7.09 13.98 13.53
C SER A 34 -6.63 12.59 13.10
N ASP A 35 -6.81 11.60 13.98
CA ASP A 35 -6.65 10.18 13.64
C ASP A 35 -7.72 9.70 12.63
N ALA A 36 -8.81 10.47 12.49
CA ALA A 36 -9.88 10.27 11.50
C ALA A 36 -10.44 8.83 11.48
N ASP A 37 -10.54 8.20 12.65
CA ASP A 37 -11.12 6.88 12.85
C ASP A 37 -12.65 6.97 12.91
N MET A 38 -13.35 6.39 11.93
CA MET A 38 -14.81 6.41 11.89
C MET A 38 -15.45 5.50 12.93
N GLU A 39 -14.81 4.38 13.29
CA GLU A 39 -15.34 3.45 14.29
C GLU A 39 -15.34 4.07 15.68
N LYS A 40 -14.33 4.91 15.96
CA LYS A 40 -14.26 5.72 17.19
C LYS A 40 -15.03 7.05 17.08
N GLY A 41 -15.70 7.30 15.96
CA GLY A 41 -16.49 8.51 15.72
C GLY A 41 -15.67 9.81 15.63
N GLN A 42 -14.38 9.71 15.33
CA GLN A 42 -13.46 10.85 15.12
C GLN A 42 -13.61 11.43 13.71
N LEU A 43 -14.07 10.63 12.75
CA LEU A 43 -14.56 11.08 11.45
C LEU A 43 -16.02 10.63 11.29
N ARG A 44 -16.89 11.56 10.90
CA ARG A 44 -18.32 11.30 10.67
C ARG A 44 -18.69 11.85 9.30
N CYS A 45 -19.59 11.17 8.61
CA CYS A 45 -20.06 11.58 7.31
C CYS A 45 -21.56 11.32 7.20
N ASP A 46 -22.30 12.37 6.90
CA ASP A 46 -23.67 12.28 6.40
C ASP A 46 -23.63 12.50 4.89
N CYS A 47 -24.36 11.67 4.15
CA CYS A 47 -24.34 11.70 2.68
C CYS A 47 -25.63 12.30 2.16
N ASN A 48 -25.53 13.10 1.10
CA ASN A 48 -26.70 13.63 0.40
C ASN A 48 -26.68 13.09 -1.02
N VAL A 49 -27.76 12.45 -1.43
CA VAL A 49 -27.88 11.83 -2.75
C VAL A 49 -29.21 12.20 -3.39
N SER A 50 -29.14 12.46 -4.69
CA SER A 50 -30.28 12.75 -5.54
C SER A 50 -29.99 12.18 -6.93
N VAL A 51 -30.98 11.55 -7.53
CA VAL A 51 -30.91 11.09 -8.92
C VAL A 51 -31.79 11.97 -9.81
N ARG A 52 -31.43 12.08 -11.09
CA ARG A 52 -32.21 12.78 -12.11
C ARG A 52 -32.06 12.07 -13.46
N PRO A 53 -33.05 12.17 -14.36
CA PRO A 53 -32.85 11.77 -15.76
C PRO A 53 -31.69 12.53 -16.39
N GLU A 54 -30.93 11.90 -17.28
CA GLU A 54 -29.79 12.54 -17.96
C GLU A 54 -30.17 13.81 -18.74
N THR A 55 -31.42 13.87 -19.20
CA THR A 55 -31.97 15.01 -19.94
C THR A 55 -32.26 16.23 -19.06
N GLN A 56 -32.20 16.10 -17.73
CA GLN A 56 -32.55 17.14 -16.78
C GLN A 56 -31.28 17.75 -16.15
N VAL A 57 -31.25 19.08 -16.07
CA VAL A 57 -30.14 19.82 -15.43
C VAL A 57 -30.36 19.94 -13.92
N GLU A 58 -31.60 20.21 -13.50
CA GLU A 58 -31.93 20.38 -12.08
C GLU A 58 -31.81 19.06 -11.31
N LEU A 59 -31.27 19.14 -10.08
CA LEU A 59 -31.22 18.00 -9.18
C LEU A 59 -32.63 17.61 -8.72
N GLY A 60 -32.83 16.31 -8.50
CA GLY A 60 -34.09 15.78 -7.97
C GLY A 60 -34.26 16.03 -6.48
N ALA A 61 -35.10 15.21 -5.84
CA ALA A 61 -35.27 15.25 -4.40
C ALA A 61 -33.96 14.90 -3.68
N LYS A 62 -33.57 15.72 -2.69
CA LYS A 62 -32.39 15.49 -1.87
C LYS A 62 -32.71 14.51 -0.75
N ILE A 63 -32.10 13.33 -0.76
CA ILE A 63 -32.18 12.37 0.34
C ILE A 63 -30.89 12.42 1.15
N GLU A 64 -31.04 12.64 2.45
CA GLU A 64 -29.93 12.68 3.41
C GLU A 64 -29.83 11.32 4.13
N ILE A 65 -28.72 10.62 3.98
CA ILE A 65 -28.42 9.36 4.65
C ILE A 65 -27.56 9.64 5.88
N LYS A 66 -27.92 9.07 7.02
CA LYS A 66 -27.20 9.15 8.30
C LYS A 66 -26.80 7.77 8.81
N ASN A 67 -26.02 7.75 9.90
CA ASN A 67 -25.60 6.55 10.66
C ASN A 67 -24.65 5.60 9.89
N MET A 68 -23.78 6.14 9.04
CA MET A 68 -22.74 5.34 8.38
C MET A 68 -21.44 5.41 9.20
N ASN A 69 -21.03 4.29 9.77
CA ASN A 69 -19.86 4.19 10.65
C ASN A 69 -18.56 3.81 9.93
N SER A 70 -18.61 3.59 8.61
CA SER A 70 -17.42 3.27 7.81
C SER A 70 -17.52 3.84 6.40
N ILE A 71 -16.37 4.08 5.76
CA ILE A 71 -16.30 4.54 4.36
C ILE A 71 -16.92 3.49 3.40
N SER A 72 -16.76 2.20 3.72
CA SER A 72 -17.42 1.11 2.98
C SER A 72 -18.94 1.13 3.17
N GLY A 73 -19.42 1.45 4.38
CA GLY A 73 -20.83 1.67 4.68
C GLY A 73 -21.41 2.82 3.87
N VAL A 74 -20.69 3.94 3.76
CA VAL A 74 -21.08 5.08 2.89
C VAL A 74 -21.27 4.65 1.44
N ARG A 75 -20.29 3.92 0.89
CA ARG A 75 -20.36 3.43 -0.49
C ARG A 75 -21.58 2.54 -0.72
N ARG A 76 -21.85 1.59 0.18
CA ARG A 76 -23.02 0.69 0.06
C ARG A 76 -24.34 1.44 0.23
N ALA A 77 -24.41 2.35 1.18
CA ALA A 77 -25.61 3.15 1.41
C ALA A 77 -25.97 4.01 0.19
N LEU A 78 -24.97 4.64 -0.43
CA LEU A 78 -25.16 5.39 -1.67
C LEU A 78 -25.60 4.48 -2.82
N ALA A 79 -24.96 3.32 -3.01
CA ALA A 79 -25.33 2.38 -4.06
C ALA A 79 -26.78 1.91 -3.93
N PHE A 80 -27.19 1.52 -2.72
CA PHE A 80 -28.57 1.13 -2.42
C PHE A 80 -29.54 2.28 -2.69
N GLU A 81 -29.24 3.47 -2.18
CA GLU A 81 -30.14 4.61 -2.27
C GLU A 81 -30.31 5.12 -3.71
N ILE A 82 -29.24 5.10 -4.52
CA ILE A 82 -29.31 5.41 -5.95
C ILE A 82 -30.26 4.45 -6.65
N GLN A 83 -30.12 3.14 -6.41
CA GLN A 83 -31.00 2.14 -7.00
C GLN A 83 -32.45 2.34 -6.56
N ARG A 84 -32.70 2.50 -5.25
CA ARG A 84 -34.04 2.75 -4.69
C ARG A 84 -34.72 3.96 -5.33
N GLN A 85 -34.00 5.08 -5.42
CA GLN A 85 -34.54 6.31 -6.02
C GLN A 85 -34.85 6.12 -7.51
N THR A 86 -33.97 5.44 -8.23
CA THR A 86 -34.16 5.16 -9.66
C THR A 86 -35.41 4.33 -9.89
N GLU A 87 -35.55 3.21 -9.18
CA GLU A 87 -36.73 2.34 -9.29
C GLU A 87 -38.03 3.05 -8.90
N ALA A 88 -38.01 3.93 -7.89
CA ALA A 88 -39.17 4.73 -7.52
C ALA A 88 -39.59 5.69 -8.64
N LEU A 89 -38.63 6.40 -9.26
CA LEU A 89 -38.90 7.29 -10.38
C LEU A 89 -39.41 6.53 -11.62
N GLU A 90 -38.87 5.34 -11.90
CA GLU A 90 -39.32 4.48 -13.00
C GLU A 90 -40.78 4.01 -12.81
N ARG A 91 -41.21 3.80 -11.56
CA ARG A 91 -42.62 3.53 -11.22
C ARG A 91 -43.52 4.77 -11.24
N GLY A 92 -42.98 5.94 -11.54
CA GLY A 92 -43.71 7.21 -11.56
C GLY A 92 -43.98 7.77 -10.16
N GLU A 93 -43.29 7.30 -9.13
CA GLU A 93 -43.39 7.84 -7.77
C GLU A 93 -42.71 9.21 -7.68
N LYS A 94 -43.23 10.08 -6.81
CA LYS A 94 -42.62 11.38 -6.53
C LYS A 94 -41.76 11.28 -5.27
N LEU A 95 -40.45 11.37 -5.45
CA LEU A 95 -39.52 11.49 -4.34
C LEU A 95 -39.64 12.87 -3.68
N GLN A 96 -39.52 12.92 -2.36
CA GLN A 96 -39.50 14.14 -1.57
C GLN A 96 -38.24 14.18 -0.70
N GLN A 97 -37.96 15.32 -0.09
CA GLN A 97 -36.81 15.44 0.78
C GLN A 97 -37.01 14.61 2.06
N GLU A 98 -36.14 13.62 2.26
CA GLU A 98 -36.18 12.71 3.41
C GLU A 98 -34.82 12.66 4.10
N THR A 99 -34.85 12.36 5.39
CA THR A 99 -33.67 11.85 6.11
C THR A 99 -33.89 10.36 6.35
N ARG A 100 -32.92 9.55 5.93
CA ARG A 100 -32.90 8.10 6.05
C ARG A 100 -31.70 7.65 6.88
N GLY A 101 -31.83 6.52 7.56
CA GLY A 101 -30.74 5.84 8.23
C GLY A 101 -30.22 4.68 7.39
N TRP A 102 -28.96 4.32 7.57
CA TRP A 102 -28.36 3.12 7.00
C TRP A 102 -28.36 1.98 8.03
N ASP A 103 -28.91 0.82 7.66
CA ASP A 103 -28.74 -0.43 8.40
C ASP A 103 -27.71 -1.30 7.67
N ASP A 104 -26.54 -1.45 8.29
CA ASP A 104 -25.41 -2.17 7.71
C ASP A 104 -25.66 -3.68 7.61
N ALA A 105 -26.39 -4.25 8.58
CA ALA A 105 -26.68 -5.68 8.66
C ALA A 105 -27.76 -6.09 7.66
N ALA A 106 -28.79 -5.26 7.52
CA ALA A 106 -29.86 -5.47 6.54
C ALA A 106 -29.43 -5.03 5.11
N GLY A 107 -28.44 -4.14 5.00
CA GLY A 107 -27.95 -3.64 3.71
C GLY A 107 -28.92 -2.70 3.02
N GLU A 108 -29.75 -1.97 3.79
CA GLU A 108 -30.82 -1.12 3.27
C GLU A 108 -30.90 0.24 3.99
N THR A 109 -31.52 1.22 3.33
CA THR A 109 -31.86 2.51 3.96
C THR A 109 -33.30 2.48 4.50
N PHE A 110 -33.49 2.94 5.73
CA PHE A 110 -34.81 3.07 6.35
C PHE A 110 -35.19 4.53 6.54
N LEU A 111 -36.48 4.85 6.39
CA LEU A 111 -36.99 6.21 6.57
C LEU A 111 -36.92 6.60 8.05
N MET A 112 -36.27 7.73 8.36
CA MET A 112 -36.28 8.30 9.71
C MET A 112 -37.29 9.43 9.83
N ARG A 113 -37.24 10.39 8.91
CA ARG A 113 -38.16 11.54 8.88
C ARG A 113 -38.34 12.06 7.46
N THR A 114 -39.55 12.49 7.16
CA THR A 114 -39.88 13.36 6.03
C THR A 114 -39.69 14.81 6.48
N LYS A 115 -39.00 15.66 5.69
CA LYS A 115 -38.85 17.08 6.05
C LYS A 115 -40.14 17.83 5.67
N GLU A 116 -41.00 18.08 6.65
CA GLU A 116 -42.19 18.92 6.46
C GLU A 116 -41.90 20.44 6.60
N SER A 117 -40.72 20.82 7.11
CA SER A 117 -40.29 22.22 7.26
C SER A 117 -38.76 22.35 7.41
N ALA A 118 -38.19 23.48 6.95
CA ALA A 118 -36.79 23.82 7.19
C ALA A 118 -36.59 24.20 8.67
N HIS A 119 -35.56 23.65 9.32
CA HIS A 119 -35.24 23.98 10.72
C HIS A 119 -34.78 25.43 10.82
N ASP A 120 -35.50 26.25 11.61
CA ASP A 120 -35.06 27.59 11.97
C ASP A 120 -34.05 27.50 13.13
N TYR A 121 -32.77 27.41 12.76
CA TYR A 121 -31.67 27.37 13.72
C TYR A 121 -31.41 28.71 14.41
N ARG A 122 -32.05 29.81 13.97
CA ARG A 122 -31.90 31.16 14.54
C ARG A 122 -30.43 31.55 14.76
N TYR A 123 -29.58 31.33 13.76
CA TYR A 123 -28.16 31.68 13.83
C TYR A 123 -27.98 33.18 14.12
N PHE A 124 -27.19 33.49 15.15
CA PHE A 124 -26.74 34.85 15.45
C PHE A 124 -25.27 34.81 15.90
N PRO A 125 -24.49 35.90 15.72
CA PRO A 125 -23.12 35.97 16.20
C PRO A 125 -23.05 35.78 17.71
N ASP A 126 -22.17 34.90 18.17
CA ASP A 126 -21.95 34.67 19.60
C ASP A 126 -21.35 35.94 20.25
N PRO A 127 -22.06 36.59 21.19
CA PRO A 127 -21.59 37.84 21.81
C PRO A 127 -20.45 37.61 22.81
N ASP A 128 -20.25 36.37 23.28
CA ASP A 128 -19.20 36.04 24.25
C ASP A 128 -17.83 35.83 23.58
N LEU A 129 -17.83 35.66 22.25
CA LEU A 129 -16.62 35.43 21.46
C LEU A 129 -16.24 36.66 20.64
N VAL A 130 -15.02 37.17 20.89
CA VAL A 130 -14.46 38.23 20.05
C VAL A 130 -14.08 37.68 18.66
N PRO A 131 -14.28 38.46 17.58
CA PRO A 131 -13.87 38.04 16.24
C PRO A 131 -12.38 37.69 16.15
N VAL A 132 -12.07 36.52 15.61
CA VAL A 132 -10.70 36.04 15.43
C VAL A 132 -10.17 36.50 14.07
N LYS A 133 -9.02 37.18 14.06
CA LYS A 133 -8.29 37.51 12.82
C LYS A 133 -7.35 36.36 12.46
N THR A 134 -7.68 35.61 11.42
CA THR A 134 -6.91 34.41 11.04
C THR A 134 -5.71 34.72 10.13
N ASP A 135 -5.70 35.87 9.44
CA ASP A 135 -4.62 36.23 8.50
C ASP A 135 -3.24 36.27 9.14
N VAL A 136 -3.16 36.70 10.41
CA VAL A 136 -1.91 36.77 11.16
C VAL A 136 -1.35 35.39 11.53
N LEU A 137 -2.18 34.35 11.48
CA LEU A 137 -1.80 32.97 11.81
C LEU A 137 -1.33 32.19 10.57
N LEU A 138 -1.64 32.67 9.36
CA LEU A 138 -1.37 31.94 8.11
C LEU A 138 0.11 31.65 7.85
N PRO A 139 1.07 32.59 8.05
CA PRO A 139 2.48 32.30 7.78
C PRO A 139 3.00 31.14 8.64
N GLU A 140 2.74 31.19 9.95
CA GLU A 140 3.18 30.17 10.91
C GLU A 140 2.48 28.82 10.68
N ALA A 141 1.23 28.83 10.20
CA ALA A 141 0.51 27.61 9.82
C ALA A 141 1.12 26.96 8.57
N ARG A 142 1.52 27.75 7.58
CA ARG A 142 2.14 27.25 6.33
C ARG A 142 3.49 26.59 6.59
N GLU A 143 4.31 27.14 7.49
CA GLU A 143 5.61 26.56 7.86
C GLU A 143 5.48 25.21 8.58
N ARG A 144 4.37 24.99 9.31
CA ARG A 144 4.09 23.74 10.02
C ARG A 144 3.42 22.67 9.16
N MET A 145 3.04 22.99 7.93
CA MET A 145 2.32 22.06 7.05
C MET A 145 3.26 20.94 6.59
N PRO A 146 2.97 19.67 6.92
CA PRO A 146 3.80 18.55 6.49
C PRO A 146 3.61 18.28 4.99
N GLU A 147 4.50 17.45 4.43
CA GLU A 147 4.34 16.93 3.07
C GLU A 147 3.06 16.07 2.99
N MET A 148 2.13 16.47 2.12
CA MET A 148 0.84 15.80 1.96
C MET A 148 0.95 14.51 1.14
N PRO A 149 0.01 13.55 1.26
CA PRO A 149 0.10 12.25 0.60
C PRO A 149 0.35 12.34 -0.92
N LYS A 150 -0.34 13.25 -1.60
CA LYS A 150 -0.18 13.46 -3.06
C LYS A 150 1.23 13.93 -3.42
N GLN A 151 1.79 14.84 -2.63
CA GLN A 151 3.16 15.34 -2.84
C GLN A 151 4.17 14.23 -2.57
N LYS A 152 3.97 13.48 -1.48
CA LYS A 152 4.82 12.35 -1.11
C LYS A 152 4.83 11.25 -2.18
N ARG A 153 3.66 10.88 -2.73
CA ARG A 153 3.56 9.93 -3.86
C ARG A 153 4.38 10.38 -5.07
N ALA A 154 4.25 11.65 -5.45
CA ALA A 154 4.99 12.22 -6.58
C ALA A 154 6.50 12.20 -6.31
N ARG A 155 6.93 12.62 -5.11
CA ARG A 155 8.34 12.56 -4.70
C ARG A 155 8.87 11.14 -4.68
N PHE A 156 8.09 10.15 -4.24
CA PHE A 156 8.54 8.76 -4.23
C PHE A 156 8.83 8.24 -5.64
N VAL A 157 7.97 8.56 -6.61
CA VAL A 157 8.21 8.22 -8.02
C VAL A 157 9.48 8.92 -8.54
N GLU A 158 9.62 10.22 -8.28
CA GLU A 158 10.74 11.02 -8.79
C GLU A 158 12.09 10.67 -8.14
N GLN A 159 12.14 10.62 -6.82
CA GLN A 159 13.38 10.46 -6.05
C GLN A 159 13.82 9.00 -5.94
N TYR A 160 12.87 8.08 -5.70
CA TYR A 160 13.18 6.67 -5.46
C TYR A 160 12.96 5.79 -6.71
N GLN A 161 12.51 6.38 -7.83
CA GLN A 161 12.32 5.69 -9.11
C GLN A 161 11.44 4.44 -8.98
N ILE A 162 10.41 4.53 -8.13
CA ILE A 162 9.41 3.47 -7.96
C ILE A 162 8.17 3.75 -8.80
N THR A 163 7.41 2.70 -9.06
CA THR A 163 6.15 2.78 -9.82
C THR A 163 5.12 3.62 -9.09
N ALA A 164 4.26 4.32 -9.83
CA ALA A 164 3.18 5.12 -9.26
C ALA A 164 2.24 4.31 -8.36
N TYR A 165 2.02 3.04 -8.70
CA TYR A 165 1.27 2.09 -7.87
C TYR A 165 1.94 1.88 -6.51
N ASP A 166 3.22 1.52 -6.48
CA ASP A 166 3.99 1.29 -5.25
C ASP A 166 4.05 2.54 -4.39
N ALA A 167 4.29 3.70 -5.01
CA ALA A 167 4.26 4.99 -4.30
C ALA A 167 2.89 5.26 -3.67
N GLY A 168 1.81 4.91 -4.37
CA GLY A 168 0.44 4.96 -3.85
C GLY A 168 0.29 4.16 -2.58
N VAL A 169 0.59 2.85 -2.65
CA VAL A 169 0.45 1.93 -1.51
C VAL A 169 1.34 2.33 -0.33
N LEU A 170 2.60 2.72 -0.59
CA LEU A 170 3.53 3.13 0.47
C LEU A 170 3.08 4.42 1.16
N ALA A 171 2.51 5.37 0.42
CA ALA A 171 2.03 6.63 0.96
C ALA A 171 0.62 6.54 1.56
N ASP A 172 -0.08 5.41 1.45
CA ASP A 172 -1.44 5.27 1.99
C ASP A 172 -1.49 5.23 3.52
N ASP A 173 -0.37 4.87 4.15
CA ASP A 173 -0.15 4.85 5.59
C ASP A 173 1.08 5.70 5.93
N VAL A 174 0.94 6.64 6.89
CA VAL A 174 2.01 7.57 7.29
C VAL A 174 3.23 6.83 7.84
N GLU A 175 3.01 5.80 8.65
CA GLU A 175 4.06 5.05 9.32
C GLU A 175 4.76 4.10 8.34
N LEU A 176 4.01 3.52 7.39
CA LEU A 176 4.59 2.76 6.30
C LEU A 176 5.46 3.64 5.39
N ALA A 177 4.97 4.84 5.06
CA ALA A 177 5.72 5.81 4.27
C ALA A 177 7.02 6.21 4.99
N ARG A 178 6.94 6.49 6.30
CA ARG A 178 8.11 6.82 7.14
C ARG A 178 9.11 5.66 7.19
N TYR A 179 8.63 4.43 7.35
CA TYR A 179 9.46 3.24 7.36
C TYR A 179 10.21 3.08 6.02
N PHE A 180 9.50 3.20 4.89
CA PHE A 180 10.11 3.12 3.57
C PHE A 180 11.16 4.20 3.35
N GLU A 181 10.88 5.46 3.70
CA GLU A 181 11.85 6.54 3.54
C GLU A 181 13.14 6.29 4.32
N SER A 182 13.02 5.84 5.57
CA SER A 182 14.18 5.51 6.41
C SER A 182 14.98 4.35 5.82
N ALA A 183 14.32 3.29 5.36
CA ALA A 183 14.97 2.14 4.74
C ALA A 183 15.63 2.53 3.40
N ALA A 184 14.94 3.28 2.56
CA ALA A 184 15.39 3.64 1.22
C ALA A 184 16.43 4.77 1.20
N LYS A 185 16.60 5.52 2.30
CA LYS A 185 17.43 6.74 2.38
C LYS A 185 18.83 6.58 1.82
N ASN A 186 19.50 5.46 2.15
CA ASN A 186 20.86 5.16 1.71
C ASN A 186 20.92 3.99 0.72
N SER A 187 19.75 3.50 0.28
CA SER A 187 19.67 2.32 -0.56
C SER A 187 20.17 2.61 -1.96
N LYS A 188 21.00 1.69 -2.50
CA LYS A 188 21.44 1.76 -3.89
C LYS A 188 20.33 1.45 -4.88
N LYS A 189 19.32 0.69 -4.45
CA LYS A 189 18.17 0.29 -5.27
C LYS A 189 16.87 0.40 -4.47
N PRO A 190 16.35 1.63 -4.27
CA PRO A 190 15.13 1.87 -3.50
C PRO A 190 13.92 1.05 -3.96
N LYS A 191 13.81 0.76 -5.26
CA LYS A 191 12.77 -0.11 -5.82
C LYS A 191 12.77 -1.52 -5.22
N ASN A 192 13.94 -2.09 -4.93
CA ASN A 192 14.01 -3.39 -4.30
C ASN A 192 13.54 -3.32 -2.84
N VAL A 193 13.91 -2.27 -2.11
CA VAL A 193 13.41 -2.02 -0.75
C VAL A 193 11.89 -1.89 -0.75
N ALA A 194 11.32 -1.11 -1.68
CA ALA A 194 9.87 -1.00 -1.86
C ALA A 194 9.22 -2.37 -2.11
N ASN A 195 9.77 -3.18 -3.01
CA ASN A 195 9.25 -4.52 -3.28
C ASN A 195 9.27 -5.44 -2.03
N TRP A 196 10.33 -5.38 -1.22
CA TRP A 196 10.42 -6.15 0.02
C TRP A 196 9.40 -5.69 1.07
N ILE A 197 9.18 -4.38 1.17
CA ILE A 197 8.17 -3.80 2.06
C ILE A 197 6.77 -4.23 1.63
N LEU A 198 6.43 -4.02 0.36
CA LEU A 198 5.09 -4.25 -0.18
C LEU A 198 4.68 -5.72 -0.23
N ASN A 199 5.65 -6.64 -0.37
CA ASN A 199 5.36 -8.07 -0.47
C ASN A 199 5.66 -8.80 0.85
N ASP A 200 6.94 -9.03 1.15
CA ASP A 200 7.34 -9.92 2.23
C ASP A 200 7.04 -9.31 3.62
N LEU A 201 7.33 -8.02 3.82
CA LEU A 201 7.09 -7.36 5.12
C LEU A 201 5.61 -7.19 5.42
N GLN A 202 4.83 -6.64 4.49
CA GLN A 202 3.38 -6.52 4.68
C GLN A 202 2.72 -7.89 4.88
N SER A 203 3.13 -8.92 4.13
CA SER A 203 2.62 -10.28 4.33
C SER A 203 2.96 -10.83 5.73
N ALA A 204 4.18 -10.61 6.23
CA ALA A 204 4.59 -11.07 7.56
C ALA A 204 3.86 -10.34 8.69
N LEU A 205 3.68 -9.02 8.55
CA LEU A 205 2.91 -8.19 9.47
C LEU A 205 1.45 -8.64 9.52
N SER A 206 0.81 -8.78 8.36
CA SER A 206 -0.59 -9.23 8.26
C SER A 206 -0.78 -10.63 8.85
N THR A 207 0.13 -11.59 8.56
CA THR A 207 0.05 -12.96 9.09
C THR A 207 0.19 -12.99 10.61
N SER A 208 0.96 -12.05 11.18
CA SER A 208 1.20 -11.95 12.62
C SER A 208 0.19 -11.03 13.34
N GLY A 209 -0.78 -10.45 12.63
CA GLY A 209 -1.70 -9.46 13.18
C GLY A 209 -1.01 -8.19 13.70
N LYS A 210 0.17 -7.86 13.17
CA LYS A 210 1.00 -6.71 13.57
C LYS A 210 0.89 -5.57 12.58
N THR A 211 1.10 -4.35 13.05
CA THR A 211 1.23 -3.17 12.17
C THR A 211 2.70 -2.84 11.93
N ILE A 212 2.99 -1.90 11.01
CA ILE A 212 4.36 -1.45 10.78
C ILE A 212 5.01 -0.86 12.04
N ASN A 213 4.21 -0.30 12.96
CA ASN A 213 4.69 0.20 14.25
C ASN A 213 5.19 -0.91 15.18
N ASP A 214 4.69 -2.14 15.00
CA ASP A 214 5.07 -3.32 15.78
C ASP A 214 6.15 -4.16 15.06
N CYS A 215 6.71 -3.61 13.98
CA CYS A 215 7.70 -4.32 13.17
C CYS A 215 9.00 -4.52 13.98
N PRO A 216 9.46 -5.77 14.15
CA PRO A 216 10.70 -6.05 14.88
C PRO A 216 11.96 -5.77 14.04
N ILE A 217 11.81 -5.48 12.75
CA ILE A 217 12.92 -5.20 11.83
C ILE A 217 13.05 -3.68 11.66
N PRO A 218 14.15 -3.07 12.14
CA PRO A 218 14.43 -1.66 11.88
C PRO A 218 14.55 -1.38 10.37
N PRO A 219 14.14 -0.19 9.88
CA PRO A 219 14.24 0.18 8.46
C PRO A 219 15.65 -0.03 7.87
N GLU A 220 16.69 0.32 8.63
CA GLU A 220 18.09 0.20 8.21
C GLU A 220 18.49 -1.28 8.04
N ALA A 221 18.00 -2.16 8.92
CA ALA A 221 18.29 -3.59 8.84
C ALA A 221 17.64 -4.23 7.60
N LEU A 222 16.49 -3.72 7.16
CA LEU A 222 15.88 -4.17 5.91
C LEU A 222 16.73 -3.77 4.70
N ASP A 223 17.23 -2.53 4.65
CA ASP A 223 18.13 -2.10 3.58
C ASP A 223 19.43 -2.91 3.56
N GLU A 224 20.00 -3.24 4.72
CA GLU A 224 21.16 -4.14 4.81
C GLU A 224 20.90 -5.51 4.18
N LEU A 225 19.75 -6.13 4.48
CA LEU A 225 19.35 -7.40 3.87
C LEU A 225 19.25 -7.26 2.34
N VAL A 226 18.56 -6.22 1.86
CA VAL A 226 18.39 -5.96 0.43
C VAL A 226 19.75 -5.72 -0.23
N GLY A 227 20.64 -4.98 0.41
CA GLY A 227 22.01 -4.73 -0.06
C GLY A 227 22.86 -6.01 -0.18
N LEU A 228 22.70 -6.98 0.73
CA LEU A 228 23.38 -8.28 0.62
C LEU A 228 22.90 -9.08 -0.60
N ILE A 229 21.60 -8.99 -0.91
CA ILE A 229 21.03 -9.63 -2.09
C ILE A 229 21.49 -8.93 -3.36
N ASP A 230 21.45 -7.59 -3.37
CA ASP A 230 21.82 -6.77 -4.52
C ASP A 230 23.30 -6.82 -4.87
N SER A 231 24.16 -7.07 -3.87
CA SER A 231 25.60 -7.29 -4.08
C SER A 231 25.94 -8.72 -4.53
N GLY A 232 24.95 -9.62 -4.62
CA GLY A 232 25.16 -11.01 -5.02
C GLY A 232 25.81 -11.89 -3.94
N LYS A 233 25.95 -11.39 -2.71
CA LYS A 233 26.43 -12.19 -1.56
C LYS A 233 25.40 -13.21 -1.10
N MET A 234 24.14 -13.01 -1.49
CA MET A 234 23.01 -13.84 -1.12
C MET A 234 22.01 -13.93 -2.27
N SER A 235 21.41 -15.09 -2.50
CA SER A 235 20.27 -15.22 -3.43
C SER A 235 19.00 -14.66 -2.81
N GLY A 236 18.03 -14.26 -3.64
CA GLY A 236 16.71 -13.85 -3.13
C GLY A 236 16.01 -14.94 -2.29
N LYS A 237 16.21 -16.23 -2.61
CA LYS A 237 15.66 -17.34 -1.81
C LYS A 237 16.26 -17.37 -0.41
N GLN A 238 17.59 -17.33 -0.31
CA GLN A 238 18.29 -17.22 0.97
C GLN A 238 17.89 -15.94 1.73
N GLY A 239 17.66 -14.84 1.00
CA GLY A 239 17.14 -13.58 1.53
C GLY A 239 15.81 -13.75 2.27
N LYS A 240 14.89 -14.54 1.73
CA LYS A 240 13.59 -14.81 2.38
C LYS A 240 13.75 -15.65 3.65
N ASP A 241 14.67 -16.62 3.64
CA ASP A 241 14.97 -17.43 4.83
C ASP A 241 15.61 -16.58 5.94
N VAL A 242 16.48 -15.64 5.58
CA VAL A 242 17.09 -14.68 6.51
C VAL A 242 16.05 -13.68 7.02
N PHE A 243 15.21 -13.12 6.14
CA PHE A 243 14.13 -12.21 6.51
C PHE A 243 13.19 -12.83 7.54
N THR A 244 12.77 -14.08 7.34
CA THR A 244 11.89 -14.80 8.27
C THR A 244 12.52 -14.90 9.67
N GLU A 245 13.82 -15.15 9.74
CA GLU A 245 14.56 -15.19 11.00
C GLU A 245 14.74 -13.79 11.61
N MET A 246 14.99 -12.76 10.81
CA MET A 246 15.03 -11.37 11.28
C MET A 246 13.71 -10.98 11.92
N PHE A 247 12.59 -11.36 11.30
CA PHE A 247 11.27 -11.03 11.77
C PHE A 247 10.91 -11.77 13.07
N SER A 248 11.33 -13.02 13.24
CA SER A 248 11.05 -13.81 14.44
C SER A 248 11.97 -13.47 15.62
N SER A 249 13.25 -13.23 15.36
CA SER A 249 14.29 -13.08 16.38
C SER A 249 14.70 -11.64 16.67
N GLY A 250 14.43 -10.70 15.76
CA GLY A 250 14.93 -9.32 15.81
C GLY A 250 16.43 -9.19 15.53
N LYS A 251 17.13 -10.27 15.18
CA LYS A 251 18.56 -10.21 14.82
C LYS A 251 18.76 -9.55 13.46
N GLY A 252 19.92 -8.92 13.26
CA GLY A 252 20.32 -8.34 11.98
C GLY A 252 20.73 -9.40 10.94
N ALA A 253 20.59 -9.04 9.65
CA ALA A 253 20.86 -9.93 8.52
C ALA A 253 22.27 -10.52 8.54
N ALA A 254 23.29 -9.69 8.77
CA ALA A 254 24.69 -10.13 8.79
C ALA A 254 24.97 -11.21 9.85
N THR A 255 24.38 -11.08 11.04
CA THR A 255 24.51 -12.06 12.13
C THR A 255 23.90 -13.40 11.72
N ILE A 256 22.67 -13.38 11.16
CA ILE A 256 21.96 -14.59 10.74
C ILE A 256 22.70 -15.29 9.60
N VAL A 257 23.24 -14.53 8.64
CA VAL A 257 24.01 -15.07 7.51
C VAL A 257 25.25 -15.81 8.00
N LYS A 258 25.96 -15.23 8.98
CA LYS A 258 27.14 -15.86 9.59
C LYS A 258 26.79 -17.11 10.39
N GLU A 259 25.74 -17.06 11.20
CA GLU A 259 25.26 -18.20 12.00
C GLU A 259 24.83 -19.38 11.13
N LYS A 260 24.13 -19.11 10.01
CA LYS A 260 23.64 -20.14 9.10
C LYS A 260 24.65 -20.54 8.01
N GLY A 261 25.78 -19.83 7.90
CA GLY A 261 26.83 -20.10 6.90
C GLY A 261 26.34 -19.98 5.45
N ILE A 262 25.44 -19.01 5.20
CA ILE A 262 24.65 -18.83 3.96
C ILE A 262 25.42 -18.03 2.89
N GLU A 263 26.59 -17.47 3.19
CA GLU A 263 27.37 -16.67 2.23
C GLU A 263 27.59 -17.40 0.90
N GLN A 264 27.25 -16.73 -0.20
CA GLN A 264 27.54 -17.26 -1.52
C GLN A 264 29.04 -17.21 -1.80
N VAL A 265 29.59 -18.36 -2.18
CA VAL A 265 30.94 -18.46 -2.70
C VAL A 265 30.93 -17.86 -4.10
N SER A 266 31.55 -16.69 -4.23
CA SER A 266 31.76 -15.99 -5.51
C SER A 266 33.22 -16.11 -6.00
N ASP A 267 34.05 -16.88 -5.28
CA ASP A 267 35.41 -17.21 -5.72
C ASP A 267 35.34 -18.09 -6.98
N THR A 268 35.80 -17.53 -8.10
CA THR A 268 35.85 -18.20 -9.40
C THR A 268 36.62 -19.50 -9.34
N GLY A 269 37.70 -19.58 -8.54
CA GLY A 269 38.51 -20.80 -8.42
C GLY A 269 37.75 -21.95 -7.78
N ALA A 270 37.01 -21.68 -6.69
CA ALA A 270 36.15 -22.66 -6.06
C ALA A 270 34.99 -23.11 -6.96
N ILE A 271 34.35 -22.17 -7.67
CA ILE A 271 33.24 -22.50 -8.59
C ILE A 271 33.74 -23.31 -9.80
N GLU A 272 34.91 -22.99 -10.35
CA GLU A 272 35.51 -23.75 -11.44
C GLU A 272 35.72 -25.22 -11.07
N LYS A 273 36.19 -25.51 -9.86
CA LYS A 273 36.33 -26.89 -9.35
C LYS A 273 35.00 -27.64 -9.31
N PHE A 274 33.94 -27.00 -8.81
CA PHE A 274 32.61 -27.62 -8.82
C PHE A 274 32.09 -27.85 -10.24
N CYS A 275 32.36 -26.93 -11.16
CA CYS A 275 31.99 -27.09 -12.57
C CYS A 275 32.75 -28.26 -13.20
N ASP A 276 34.04 -28.42 -12.94
CA ASP A 276 34.86 -29.52 -13.45
C ASP A 276 34.38 -30.88 -12.94
N GLU A 277 34.08 -30.99 -11.63
CA GLU A 277 33.50 -32.21 -11.05
C GLU A 277 32.13 -32.55 -11.68
N VAL A 278 31.27 -31.55 -11.88
CA VAL A 278 29.95 -31.77 -12.47
C VAL A 278 30.03 -32.18 -13.94
N ILE A 279 30.93 -31.59 -14.72
CA ILE A 279 31.17 -31.97 -16.12
C ILE A 279 31.69 -33.41 -16.19
N ALA A 280 32.68 -33.76 -15.35
CA ALA A 280 33.23 -35.11 -15.30
C ALA A 280 32.20 -36.17 -14.88
N ALA A 281 31.33 -35.83 -13.91
CA ALA A 281 30.27 -36.74 -13.44
C ALA A 281 29.08 -36.85 -14.42
N ASN A 282 28.92 -35.90 -15.35
CA ASN A 282 27.77 -35.84 -16.26
C ASN A 282 28.22 -35.67 -17.74
N PRO A 283 28.94 -36.66 -18.31
CA PRO A 283 29.51 -36.53 -19.65
C PRO A 283 28.45 -36.41 -20.76
N LYS A 284 27.28 -37.06 -20.60
CA LYS A 284 26.19 -37.01 -21.59
C LYS A 284 25.54 -35.62 -21.67
N PRO A 285 25.08 -35.00 -20.56
CA PRO A 285 24.60 -33.62 -20.59
C PRO A 285 25.63 -32.60 -21.10
N ALA A 286 26.92 -32.80 -20.80
CA ALA A 286 27.99 -31.94 -21.33
C ALA A 286 28.10 -32.04 -22.86
N ALA A 287 28.05 -33.25 -23.43
CA ALA A 287 28.04 -33.47 -24.86
C ALA A 287 26.78 -32.91 -25.54
N ASP A 288 25.61 -33.09 -24.92
CA ASP A 288 24.33 -32.59 -25.43
C ASP A 288 24.33 -31.05 -25.52
N PHE A 289 24.95 -30.36 -24.55
CA PHE A 289 25.12 -28.90 -24.64
C PHE A 289 26.05 -28.49 -25.78
N LYS A 290 27.18 -29.19 -25.98
CA LYS A 290 28.08 -28.96 -27.12
C LYS A 290 27.38 -29.19 -28.48
N ALA A 291 26.40 -30.09 -28.52
CA ALA A 291 25.55 -30.35 -29.68
C ALA A 291 24.42 -29.31 -29.89
N GLY A 292 24.31 -28.30 -29.03
CA GLY A 292 23.36 -27.19 -29.17
C GLY A 292 22.13 -27.25 -28.25
N ASN A 293 22.04 -28.23 -27.34
CA ASN A 293 20.91 -28.30 -26.41
C ASN A 293 21.12 -27.38 -25.19
N ALA A 294 20.55 -26.18 -25.25
CA ALA A 294 20.63 -25.20 -24.17
C ALA A 294 20.03 -25.67 -22.83
N ALA A 295 19.08 -26.62 -22.83
CA ALA A 295 18.48 -27.14 -21.61
C ALA A 295 19.48 -27.92 -20.73
N SER A 296 20.50 -28.52 -21.34
CA SER A 296 21.55 -29.26 -20.64
C SER A 296 22.42 -28.35 -19.74
N LEU A 297 22.56 -27.07 -20.08
CA LEU A 297 23.26 -26.11 -19.23
C LEU A 297 22.53 -25.86 -17.91
N ASN A 298 21.19 -25.77 -17.95
CA ASN A 298 20.37 -25.58 -16.75
C ASN A 298 20.42 -26.81 -15.84
N PHE A 299 20.47 -28.02 -16.42
CA PHE A 299 20.69 -29.26 -15.68
C PHE A 299 22.04 -29.26 -14.96
N LEU A 300 23.13 -28.94 -15.66
CA LEU A 300 24.48 -28.87 -15.08
C LEU A 300 24.57 -27.78 -14.01
N LYS A 301 23.96 -26.60 -14.23
CA LYS A 301 23.79 -25.55 -13.21
C LYS A 301 23.15 -26.11 -11.94
N GLY A 302 22.04 -26.85 -12.07
CA GLY A 302 21.36 -27.49 -10.94
C GLY A 302 22.28 -28.44 -10.16
N HIS A 303 23.11 -29.22 -10.85
CA HIS A 303 24.10 -30.10 -10.22
C HIS A 303 25.23 -29.34 -9.52
N VAL A 304 25.74 -28.24 -10.09
CA VAL A 304 26.72 -27.36 -9.42
C VAL A 304 26.13 -26.75 -8.15
N MET A 305 24.87 -26.31 -8.22
CA MET A 305 24.16 -25.80 -7.04
C MET A 305 23.98 -26.88 -5.96
N LYS A 306 23.68 -28.13 -6.36
CA LYS A 306 23.56 -29.26 -5.41
C LYS A 306 24.89 -29.59 -4.75
N LEU A 307 25.97 -29.66 -5.54
CA LEU A 307 27.32 -29.99 -5.06
C LEU A 307 27.86 -28.92 -4.11
N SER A 308 27.65 -27.64 -4.45
CA SER A 308 28.01 -26.51 -3.60
C SER A 308 27.06 -26.28 -2.41
N LYS A 309 26.06 -27.16 -2.20
CA LYS A 309 25.01 -27.03 -1.17
C LYS A 309 24.29 -25.68 -1.21
N GLY A 310 24.05 -25.15 -2.42
CA GLY A 310 23.39 -23.87 -2.64
C GLY A 310 24.30 -22.65 -2.47
N LYS A 311 25.60 -22.83 -2.25
CA LYS A 311 26.53 -21.72 -1.98
C LYS A 311 27.15 -21.12 -3.23
N ALA A 312 27.27 -21.85 -4.34
CA ALA A 312 27.83 -21.25 -5.57
C ALA A 312 26.91 -20.15 -6.10
N ASN A 313 27.47 -19.05 -6.59
CA ASN A 313 26.69 -18.03 -7.29
C ASN A 313 26.10 -18.62 -8.59
N PRO A 314 24.76 -18.68 -8.77
CA PRO A 314 24.15 -19.33 -9.93
C PRO A 314 24.49 -18.71 -11.28
N GLN A 315 24.70 -17.39 -11.31
CA GLN A 315 25.00 -16.66 -12.53
C GLN A 315 26.45 -16.95 -12.96
N LEU A 316 27.39 -16.80 -12.03
CA LEU A 316 28.80 -17.09 -12.26
C LEU A 316 29.04 -18.56 -12.62
N ALA A 317 28.36 -19.50 -11.95
CA ALA A 317 28.42 -20.93 -12.28
C ALA A 317 27.93 -21.21 -13.72
N GLY A 318 26.93 -20.47 -14.19
CA GLY A 318 26.46 -20.56 -15.57
C GLY A 318 27.49 -20.09 -16.59
N GLU A 319 28.04 -18.91 -16.35
CA GLU A 319 29.06 -18.31 -17.21
C GLU A 319 30.31 -19.21 -17.30
N ILE A 320 30.73 -19.78 -16.16
CA ILE A 320 31.88 -20.69 -16.09
C ILE A 320 31.60 -22.00 -16.82
N LEU A 321 30.43 -22.63 -16.61
CA LEU A 321 30.03 -23.86 -17.31
C LEU A 321 29.96 -23.64 -18.82
N GLU A 322 29.33 -22.55 -19.25
CA GLU A 322 29.19 -22.22 -20.67
C GLU A 322 30.56 -21.99 -21.33
N ARG A 323 31.46 -21.25 -20.66
CA ARG A 323 32.83 -21.05 -21.12
C ARG A 323 33.58 -22.38 -21.25
N LYS A 324 33.57 -23.22 -20.20
CA LYS A 324 34.29 -24.51 -20.18
C LYS A 324 33.78 -25.51 -21.21
N LEU A 325 32.48 -25.49 -21.51
CA LEU A 325 31.89 -26.41 -22.50
C LEU A 325 32.05 -25.93 -23.94
N LYS A 326 32.17 -24.62 -24.18
CA LYS A 326 32.43 -24.04 -25.51
C LYS A 326 33.91 -24.12 -25.92
N SER A 327 34.82 -24.16 -24.95
CA SER A 327 36.22 -24.58 -25.17
C SER A 327 36.33 -26.09 -25.41
#